data_AF-A0A7X5SCR2-F1
#
_entry.id   AF-A0A7X5SCR2-F1
#
_cell.length_a   1.000
_cell.length_b   1.000
_cell.length_c   1.000
_cell.angle_alpha   90.00
_cell.angle_beta   90.00
_cell.angle_gamma   90.00
#
_symmetry.space_group_name_H-M   'P 1'
#
loop_
_entity.id
_entity.type
_entity.pdbx_description
1 polymer ?
#
loop_
_entity_poly.entity_id
_entity_poly.type
_entity_poly.pdbx_seq_one_letter_code
_entity_poly.pdbx_strand_id
1 'polypeptide(L)'
;IGHASPEAAAGGAIGLVRDGDKILIDIPNRSINLLISDEELALRRAEQDAKGWKPVEVRPRKVTTALKAYALLATSADKGAVRDKALLDG
;
A
#
# COMPACT_ATOMS: atom_id res chain seq x y z
N ILE A 1 -13.53 -6.20 4.04
CA ILE A 1 -12.22 -6.65 3.53
C ILE A 1 -11.17 -5.70 4.08
N GLY A 2 -10.10 -6.21 4.70
CA GLY A 2 -9.00 -5.42 5.29
C GLY A 2 -7.66 -6.13 5.09
N HIS A 3 -6.54 -5.49 5.48
CA HIS A 3 -5.17 -6.03 5.30
C HIS A 3 -4.75 -6.32 3.85
N ALA A 4 -5.26 -5.54 2.89
CA ALA A 4 -4.82 -5.65 1.50
C ALA A 4 -3.30 -5.46 1.40
N SER A 5 -2.62 -6.48 0.87
CA SER A 5 -1.17 -6.57 0.79
C SER A 5 -0.75 -6.92 -0.65
N PRO A 6 0.33 -6.34 -1.21
CA PRO A 6 1.13 -5.26 -0.62
C PRO A 6 0.30 -3.98 -0.40
N GLU A 7 0.62 -3.22 0.63
CA GLU A 7 -0.08 -1.97 0.91
C GLU A 7 0.27 -0.90 -0.14
N ALA A 8 -0.54 0.17 -0.22
CA ALA A 8 -0.29 1.24 -1.18
C ALA A 8 1.11 1.84 -1.02
N ALA A 9 1.59 2.06 0.20
CA ALA A 9 2.92 2.61 0.44
C ALA A 9 4.07 1.68 -0.01
N ALA A 10 3.80 0.37 -0.11
CA ALA A 10 4.76 -0.65 -0.53
C ALA A 10 4.63 -1.01 -2.03
N GLY A 11 3.88 -0.24 -2.81
CA GLY A 11 3.74 -0.49 -4.25
C GLY A 11 2.61 -1.44 -4.64
N GLY A 12 1.69 -1.73 -3.73
CA GLY A 12 0.54 -2.61 -4.00
C GLY A 12 -0.43 -2.03 -5.03
N ALA A 13 -1.15 -2.92 -5.74
CA ALA A 13 -2.16 -2.54 -6.73
C ALA A 13 -3.27 -1.64 -6.15
N ILE A 14 -3.54 -1.74 -4.85
CA ILE A 14 -4.49 -0.87 -4.14
C ILE A 14 -4.11 0.62 -4.20
N GLY A 15 -2.83 0.94 -4.36
CA GLY A 15 -2.37 2.33 -4.52
C GLY A 15 -2.55 2.90 -5.93
N LEU A 16 -3.01 2.09 -6.91
CA LEU A 16 -3.26 2.50 -8.30
C LEU A 16 -4.76 2.69 -8.61
N VAL A 17 -5.63 2.41 -7.64
CA VAL A 17 -7.08 2.56 -7.76
C VAL A 17 -7.42 4.05 -7.84
N ARG A 18 -8.33 4.40 -8.76
CA ARG A 18 -8.88 5.74 -8.94
C ARG A 18 -10.39 5.71 -8.74
N ASP A 19 -10.96 6.85 -8.39
CA ASP A 19 -12.40 6.99 -8.24
C ASP A 19 -13.11 6.64 -9.56
N GLY A 20 -14.13 5.79 -9.46
CA GLY A 20 -14.89 5.30 -10.62
C GLY A 20 -14.40 3.96 -11.19
N ASP A 21 -13.25 3.44 -10.75
CA ASP A 21 -12.84 2.09 -11.14
C ASP A 21 -13.79 1.01 -10.61
N LYS A 22 -14.00 -0.04 -11.40
CA LYS A 22 -14.79 -1.20 -11.00
C LYS A 22 -13.91 -2.21 -10.28
N ILE A 23 -14.38 -2.69 -9.13
CA ILE A 23 -13.74 -3.76 -8.36
C ILE A 23 -14.67 -4.97 -8.33
N LEU A 24 -14.18 -6.11 -8.79
CA LEU A 24 -14.87 -7.39 -8.66
C LEU A 24 -14.45 -8.05 -7.36
N ILE A 25 -15.42 -8.30 -6.48
CA ILE A 25 -15.22 -9.06 -5.25
C ILE A 25 -15.93 -10.38 -5.41
N ASP A 26 -15.16 -11.47 -5.46
CA ASP A 26 -15.67 -12.83 -5.55
C ASP A 26 -15.40 -13.55 -4.23
N ILE A 27 -16.44 -13.64 -3.38
CA ILE A 27 -16.35 -14.27 -2.06
C ILE A 27 -16.14 -15.80 -2.17
N PRO A 28 -16.90 -16.54 -3.00
CA PRO A 28 -16.65 -17.97 -3.21
C PRO A 28 -15.21 -18.29 -3.63
N ASN A 29 -14.66 -17.54 -4.59
CA ASN A 29 -13.30 -17.75 -5.10
C ASN A 29 -12.23 -17.00 -4.31
N ARG A 30 -12.60 -16.30 -3.23
CA ARG A 30 -11.71 -15.52 -2.36
C ARG A 30 -10.80 -14.55 -3.13
N SER A 31 -11.33 -13.91 -4.17
CA SER A 31 -10.57 -13.01 -5.04
C SER A 31 -11.13 -11.60 -5.06
N ILE A 32 -10.24 -10.63 -5.28
CA ILE A 32 -10.57 -9.21 -5.44
C ILE A 32 -9.78 -8.72 -6.63
N ASN A 33 -10.47 -8.31 -7.69
CA ASN A 33 -9.84 -7.91 -8.95
C ASN A 33 -10.22 -6.47 -9.28
N LEU A 34 -9.23 -5.65 -9.61
CA LEU A 34 -9.44 -4.33 -10.19
C LEU A 34 -9.71 -4.52 -11.68
N LEU A 35 -10.90 -4.14 -12.14
CA LEU A 35 -11.34 -4.37 -13.52
C LEU A 35 -10.87 -3.23 -14.44
N ILE A 36 -9.55 -3.14 -14.63
CA ILE A 36 -8.91 -2.28 -15.61
C ILE A 36 -8.03 -3.14 -16.53
N SER A 37 -7.67 -2.64 -17.71
CA SER A 37 -6.73 -3.35 -18.59
C SER A 37 -5.33 -3.36 -17.99
N ASP A 38 -4.53 -4.36 -18.35
CA ASP A 38 -3.12 -4.46 -17.93
C ASP A 38 -2.31 -3.26 -18.42
N GLU A 39 -2.65 -2.72 -19.59
CA GLU A 39 -2.03 -1.50 -20.16
C GLU A 39 -2.27 -0.28 -19.28
N GLU A 40 -3.51 -0.07 -18.84
CA GLU A 40 -3.88 1.02 -17.93
C GLU A 40 -3.20 0.84 -16.58
N LEU A 41 -3.14 -0.39 -16.07
CA LEU A 41 -2.48 -0.69 -14.80
C LEU A 41 -0.97 -0.41 -14.86
N ALA A 42 -0.31 -0.79 -15.96
CA ALA A 42 1.11 -0.51 -16.20
C ALA A 42 1.38 1.00 -16.34
N LEU A 43 0.52 1.72 -17.06
CA LEU A 43 0.63 3.18 -17.21
C LEU A 43 0.50 3.88 -15.86
N ARG A 44 -0.53 3.53 -15.07
CA ARG A 44 -0.71 4.08 -13.72
C ARG A 44 0.45 3.75 -12.79
N ARG A 45 1.03 2.56 -12.91
CA ARG A 45 2.22 2.17 -12.15
C ARG A 45 3.42 3.04 -12.49
N ALA A 46 3.70 3.26 -13.78
CA ALA A 46 4.78 4.14 -14.22
C ALA A 46 4.58 5.60 -13.74
N GLU A 47 3.35 6.11 -13.82
CA GLU A 47 3.01 7.44 -13.29
C GLU A 47 3.23 7.54 -11.77
N GLN A 48 2.87 6.49 -11.03
CA GLN A 48 3.00 6.44 -9.58
C GLN A 48 4.46 6.24 -9.14
N ASP A 49 5.24 5.45 -9.87
CA ASP A 49 6.68 5.28 -9.65
C ASP A 49 7.43 6.61 -9.85
N ALA A 50 7.04 7.40 -10.86
CA ALA A 50 7.60 8.73 -11.11
C ALA A 50 7.25 9.75 -10.01
N LYS A 51 6.04 9.66 -9.42
CA LYS A 51 5.61 10.49 -8.29
C LYS A 51 6.19 10.03 -6.95
N GLY A 52 6.58 8.75 -6.87
CA GLY A 52 6.99 8.07 -5.65
C GLY A 52 5.79 7.61 -4.81
N TRP A 53 5.96 6.47 -4.12
CA TRP A 53 4.95 5.86 -3.26
C TRP A 53 4.85 6.55 -1.89
N LYS A 54 4.53 7.85 -1.93
CA LYS A 54 4.37 8.70 -0.74
C LYS A 54 2.99 9.36 -0.75
N PRO A 55 2.42 9.68 0.42
CA PRO A 55 1.16 10.39 0.49
C PRO A 55 1.23 11.72 -0.27
N VAL A 56 0.25 11.98 -1.15
CA VAL A 56 0.17 13.19 -1.97
C VAL A 56 -0.01 14.44 -1.11
N GLU A 57 -0.76 14.32 -0.01
CA GLU A 57 -0.97 15.42 0.93
C GLU A 57 -0.01 15.33 2.11
N VAL A 58 0.68 16.45 2.36
CA VAL A 58 1.41 16.67 3.61
C VAL A 58 0.38 16.81 4.72
N ARG A 59 0.11 15.73 5.46
CA ARG A 59 -0.76 15.77 6.63
C ARG A 59 0.06 16.24 7.84
N PRO A 60 -0.14 17.47 8.38
CA PRO A 60 0.55 17.93 9.57
C PRO A 60 -0.02 17.18 10.80
N ARG A 61 0.45 15.96 11.00
CA ARG A 61 0.14 15.15 12.18
C ARG A 61 1.24 15.41 13.21
N LYS A 62 0.88 15.68 14.48
CA LYS A 62 1.82 15.51 15.59
C LYS A 62 2.10 14.03 15.75
N VAL A 63 3.09 13.53 15.00
CA VAL A 63 3.56 12.14 15.11
C VAL A 63 4.56 12.07 16.25
N THR A 64 4.21 11.34 17.31
CA THR A 64 5.09 11.11 18.45
C THR A 64 6.30 10.28 18.03
N THR A 65 7.40 10.38 18.76
CA THR A 65 8.62 9.60 18.51
C THR A 65 8.33 8.08 18.49
N ALA A 66 7.43 7.62 19.36
CA ALA A 66 7.00 6.22 19.40
C ALA A 66 6.30 5.75 18.11
N LEU A 67 5.47 6.61 17.49
CA LEU A 67 4.81 6.28 16.23
C LEU A 67 5.78 6.30 15.04
N LYS A 68 6.80 7.16 15.08
CA LYS A 68 7.88 7.15 14.07
C LYS A 68 8.69 5.85 14.14
N ALA A 69 9.06 5.41 15.36
CA ALA A 69 9.75 4.15 15.56
C ALA A 69 8.89 2.95 15.13
N TYR A 70 7.59 2.98 15.40
CA TYR A 70 6.68 1.94 14.93
C TYR A 70 6.63 1.84 13.40
N ALA A 71 6.51 2.96 12.70
CA ALA A 71 6.47 3.00 11.24
C ALA A 71 7.79 2.52 10.60
N LEU A 72 8.93 2.74 11.26
CA LEU A 72 10.24 2.28 10.77
C LEU A 72 10.43 0.76 10.93
N LEU A 73 9.88 0.17 12.00
CA LEU A 73 10.13 -1.23 12.39
C LEU A 73 9.04 -2.20 11.95
N ALA A 74 7.85 -1.69 11.59
CA ALA A 74 6.72 -2.54 11.24
C ALA A 74 6.95 -3.21 9.88
N THR A 75 6.95 -4.53 9.87
CA THR A 75 6.93 -5.33 8.64
C THR A 75 5.53 -5.32 8.02
N SER A 76 5.44 -5.71 6.74
CA SER A 76 4.17 -5.75 6.00
C SER A 76 3.09 -6.59 6.72
N ALA A 77 1.82 -6.24 6.52
CA ALA A 77 0.69 -6.86 7.20
C ALA A 77 0.56 -8.37 6.88
N ASP A 78 1.00 -8.83 5.69
CA ASP A 78 1.06 -10.25 5.33
C ASP A 78 2.03 -11.06 6.21
N LYS A 79 3.00 -10.41 6.86
CA LYS A 79 3.94 -11.02 7.81
C LYS A 79 3.53 -10.85 9.28
N GLY A 80 2.32 -10.34 9.53
CA GLY A 80 1.78 -10.15 10.88
C GLY A 80 2.18 -8.84 11.55
N ALA A 81 2.73 -7.87 10.81
CA ALA A 81 3.16 -6.56 11.32
C ALA A 81 4.12 -6.63 12.53
N VAL A 82 4.92 -7.70 12.58
CA VAL A 82 5.93 -7.89 13.62
C VAL A 82 7.05 -6.86 13.46
N ARG A 83 7.64 -6.44 14.59
CA ARG A 83 8.75 -5.49 14.60
C ARG A 83 10.04 -6.19 14.23
N ASP A 84 10.66 -5.82 13.12
CA ASP A 84 11.98 -6.32 12.76
C ASP A 84 13.07 -5.45 13.43
N LYS A 85 13.85 -6.05 14.33
CA LYS A 85 14.93 -5.36 15.05
C LYS A 85 16.17 -5.16 14.19
N ALA A 86 16.33 -5.88 13.08
CA ALA A 86 17.48 -5.75 12.18
C ALA A 86 17.55 -4.37 11.49
N LEU A 87 16.44 -3.63 11.47
CA LEU A 87 16.35 -2.27 10.91
C LEU A 87 16.93 -1.17 11.83
N LEU A 88 17.38 -1.52 13.05
CA LEU A 88 18.01 -0.59 13.99
C LEU A 88 19.54 -0.49 13.82
N ASP A 89 20.16 -1.49 13.19
CA ASP A 89 21.63 -1.62 13.10
C ASP A 89 22.19 -1.13 11.75
N GLY A 90 21.40 -0.39 10.97
CA GLY A 90 21.75 0.17 9.67
C GLY A 90 21.96 1.68 9.69
#